data_AF-A0A950H4A4-F1
#
_entry.id   AF-A0A950H4A4-F1
#
_cell.length_a   1.000
_cell.length_b   1.000
_cell.length_c   1.000
_cell.angle_alpha   90.00
_cell.angle_beta   90.00
_cell.angle_gamma   90.00
#
_symmetry.space_group_name_H-M   'P 1'
#
loop_
_entity.id
_entity.type
_entity.pdbx_description
1 polymer ?
#
loop_
_entity_poly.entity_id
_entity_poly.type
_entity_poly.pdbx_seq_one_letter_code
_entity_poly.pdbx_strand_id
1 'polypeptide(L)'
;GAGALKVRLGDARLFDSALAALGLPEIWLKRVRRGLARGRPLETIFEANGGGAVAQPGVLAALESADHAGAKALVEDLLAIAGITAVGGRSAGEIADRFLEQAAARSQARVSAEQQEVLRRFLAIKGDPDDASRQLRALAADAGLDFNGALDSFDQRAGFLAARGMPIEDFVFSAAFVRDLDYYTGFVFEAVDAARPDAPAAIGGGRYDGLARRLGAANDVPAVGAAIWIDRLPRAGVSA
;
A
#
# COMPACT_ATOMS: atom_id res chain seq x y z
N GLY A 1 0.36 -27.19 -24.39
CA GLY A 1 1.19 -26.17 -23.74
C GLY A 1 0.30 -25.12 -23.15
N ALA A 2 0.41 -24.83 -21.85
CA ALA A 2 -0.24 -23.65 -21.27
C ALA A 2 0.44 -22.41 -21.86
N GLY A 3 -0.32 -21.47 -22.40
CA GLY A 3 0.22 -20.14 -22.70
C GLY A 3 0.88 -19.59 -21.42
N ALA A 4 2.14 -19.17 -21.51
CA ALA A 4 2.97 -18.89 -20.35
C ALA A 4 2.35 -17.75 -19.52
N LEU A 5 1.94 -18.03 -18.29
CA LEU A 5 1.53 -16.98 -17.37
C LEU A 5 2.77 -16.18 -16.97
N LYS A 6 2.68 -14.85 -17.00
CA LYS A 6 3.70 -13.97 -16.47
C LYS A 6 3.40 -13.65 -15.01
N VAL A 7 4.34 -13.99 -14.14
CA VAL A 7 4.19 -13.79 -12.68
C VAL A 7 4.75 -12.43 -12.29
N ARG A 8 3.98 -11.69 -11.50
CA ARG A 8 4.37 -10.42 -10.88
C ARG A 8 4.40 -10.59 -9.37
N LEU A 9 5.45 -10.09 -8.74
CA LEU A 9 5.67 -10.17 -7.30
C LEU A 9 5.70 -8.79 -6.66
N GLY A 10 5.25 -8.74 -5.41
CA GLY A 10 5.27 -7.56 -4.56
C GLY A 10 5.40 -7.99 -3.10
N ASP A 11 5.63 -7.02 -2.22
CA ASP A 11 5.79 -7.33 -0.80
C ASP A 11 5.39 -6.14 0.07
N ALA A 12 4.22 -6.26 0.71
CA ALA A 12 3.68 -5.23 1.58
C ALA A 12 4.55 -5.02 2.83
N ARG A 13 5.19 -6.08 3.36
CA ARG A 13 6.09 -5.96 4.52
C ARG A 13 7.35 -5.21 4.15
N LEU A 14 7.93 -5.49 2.99
CA LEU A 14 9.09 -4.77 2.49
C LEU A 14 8.77 -3.28 2.28
N PHE A 15 7.63 -3.00 1.64
CA PHE A 15 7.13 -1.64 1.46
C PHE A 15 6.95 -0.92 2.81
N ASP A 16 6.28 -1.56 3.76
CA ASP A 16 6.03 -0.99 5.08
C ASP A 16 7.31 -0.75 5.88
N SER A 17 8.28 -1.67 5.78
CA SER A 17 9.56 -1.54 6.47
C SER A 17 10.41 -0.41 5.87
N ALA A 18 10.42 -0.28 4.54
CA ALA A 18 11.09 0.83 3.87
C ALA A 18 10.47 2.17 4.24
N LEU A 19 9.13 2.28 4.22
CA LEU A 19 8.44 3.50 4.63
C LEU A 19 8.72 3.88 6.09
N ALA A 20 8.72 2.89 7.00
CA ALA A 20 9.05 3.12 8.41
C ALA A 20 10.50 3.62 8.57
N ALA A 21 11.44 3.02 7.83
CA ALA A 21 12.84 3.42 7.83
C ALA A 21 13.07 4.84 7.29
N LEU A 22 12.22 5.35 6.39
CA LEU A 22 12.29 6.74 5.92
C LEU A 22 12.00 7.78 7.03
N GLY A 23 11.46 7.35 8.18
CA GLY A 23 11.16 8.25 9.30
C GLY A 23 10.03 9.24 8.99
N LEU A 24 9.09 8.88 8.11
CA LEU A 24 7.92 9.70 7.85
C LEU A 24 7.00 9.74 9.08
N PRO A 25 6.38 10.88 9.40
CA PRO A 25 5.33 10.92 10.42
C PRO A 25 4.20 9.92 10.10
N GLU A 26 3.60 9.30 11.11
CA GLU A 26 2.59 8.24 10.97
C GLU A 26 1.41 8.63 10.06
N ILE A 27 1.04 9.90 10.07
CA ILE A 27 0.00 10.43 9.18
C ILE A 27 0.41 10.36 7.69
N TRP A 28 1.66 10.65 7.39
CA TRP A 28 2.20 10.57 6.04
C TRP A 28 2.36 9.12 5.59
N LEU A 29 2.75 8.21 6.49
CA LEU A 29 2.75 6.76 6.22
C LEU A 29 1.37 6.27 5.77
N LYS A 30 0.32 6.58 6.56
CA LYS A 30 -1.07 6.24 6.22
C LYS A 30 -1.52 6.87 4.90
N ARG A 31 -1.16 8.12 4.66
CA ARG A 31 -1.55 8.87 3.46
C ARG A 31 -0.87 8.34 2.20
N VAL A 32 0.42 8.03 2.27
CA VAL A 32 1.19 7.41 1.18
C VAL A 32 0.61 6.04 0.85
N ARG A 33 0.40 5.18 1.87
CA ARG A 33 -0.26 3.86 1.71
C ARG A 33 -1.61 3.99 0.99
N ARG A 34 -2.51 4.81 1.53
CA ARG A 34 -3.87 5.00 1.00
C ARG A 34 -3.85 5.62 -0.40
N GLY A 35 -2.93 6.55 -0.65
CA GLY A 35 -2.77 7.20 -1.94
C GLY A 35 -2.31 6.25 -3.04
N LEU A 36 -1.24 5.50 -2.77
CA LEU A 36 -0.66 4.54 -3.72
C LEU A 36 -1.60 3.36 -3.99
N ALA A 37 -2.31 2.87 -2.96
CA ALA A 37 -3.34 1.84 -3.12
C ALA A 37 -4.47 2.30 -4.05
N ARG A 38 -4.81 3.59 -4.06
CA ARG A 38 -5.79 4.21 -4.99
C ARG A 38 -5.18 4.63 -6.33
N GLY A 39 -3.92 4.28 -6.57
CA GLY A 39 -3.18 4.62 -7.76
C GLY A 39 -2.87 6.10 -7.94
N ARG A 40 -2.90 6.91 -6.88
CA ARG A 40 -2.54 8.32 -6.93
C ARG A 40 -1.02 8.48 -7.09
N PRO A 41 -0.53 9.40 -7.95
CA PRO A 41 0.87 9.77 -8.03
C PRO A 41 1.39 10.33 -6.70
N LEU A 42 2.69 10.14 -6.42
CA LEU A 42 3.32 10.64 -5.19
C LEU A 42 3.19 12.16 -5.06
N GLU A 43 3.33 12.87 -6.18
CA GLU A 43 3.22 14.31 -6.27
C GLU A 43 1.85 14.76 -5.72
N THR A 44 0.77 14.14 -6.19
CA THR A 44 -0.59 14.44 -5.70
C THR A 44 -0.81 14.02 -4.23
N ILE A 45 -0.11 12.98 -3.77
CA ILE A 45 -0.16 12.55 -2.37
C ILE A 45 0.47 13.62 -1.47
N PHE A 46 1.62 14.16 -1.85
CA PHE A 46 2.34 15.19 -1.11
C PHE A 46 1.73 16.60 -1.28
N GLU A 47 1.15 16.93 -2.44
CA GLU A 47 0.57 18.24 -2.75
C GLU A 47 -0.77 18.54 -2.07
N ALA A 48 -1.53 17.52 -1.65
CA ALA A 48 -2.92 17.69 -1.19
C ALA A 48 -3.11 18.44 0.16
N ASN A 49 -2.19 19.35 0.48
CA ASN A 49 -2.36 20.45 1.43
C ASN A 49 -2.74 21.80 0.74
N GLY A 50 -2.89 21.84 -0.59
CA GLY A 50 -3.04 23.10 -1.35
C GLY A 50 -4.43 23.54 -1.81
N GLY A 51 -5.46 22.68 -1.84
CA GLY A 51 -6.74 23.11 -2.43
C GLY A 51 -7.90 22.14 -2.20
N GLY A 52 -8.97 22.65 -1.59
CA GLY A 52 -10.25 21.95 -1.46
C GLY A 52 -10.86 22.09 -0.07
N ALA A 53 -11.86 22.98 0.03
CA ALA A 53 -12.63 23.41 1.19
C ALA A 53 -11.93 24.47 2.07
N VAL A 54 -12.58 25.63 2.18
CA VAL A 54 -12.39 26.65 3.20
C VAL A 54 -12.64 25.99 4.55
N ALA A 55 -11.64 25.27 5.08
CA ALA A 55 -11.68 24.87 6.47
C ALA A 55 -11.43 26.15 7.27
N GLN A 56 -12.52 26.69 7.83
CA GLN A 56 -12.53 27.79 8.79
C GLN A 56 -11.35 27.58 9.76
N PRO A 57 -10.32 28.45 9.75
CA PRO A 57 -9.12 28.28 10.56
C PRO A 57 -9.41 28.00 12.03
N GLY A 58 -10.51 28.56 12.56
CA GLY A 58 -10.96 28.35 13.93
C GLY A 58 -11.46 26.93 14.24
N VAL A 59 -12.13 26.24 13.31
CA VAL A 59 -12.62 24.87 13.54
C VAL A 59 -11.44 23.89 13.58
N LEU A 60 -10.46 24.07 12.70
CA LEU A 60 -9.26 23.24 12.70
C LEU A 60 -8.41 23.49 13.95
N ALA A 61 -8.22 24.74 14.38
CA ALA A 61 -7.49 25.05 15.60
C ALA A 61 -8.16 24.47 16.86
N ALA A 62 -9.50 24.43 16.89
CA ALA A 62 -10.26 23.79 17.97
C ALA A 62 -10.15 22.25 17.95
N LEU A 63 -9.91 21.65 16.78
CA LEU A 63 -9.71 20.22 16.63
C LEU A 63 -8.26 19.79 16.93
N GLU A 64 -7.27 20.66 16.73
CA GLU A 64 -5.86 20.37 17.05
C GLU A 64 -5.61 20.20 18.55
N SER A 65 -6.40 20.85 19.40
CA SER A 65 -6.30 20.75 20.85
C SER A 65 -7.15 19.61 21.45
N ALA A 66 -7.98 18.95 20.64
CA ALA A 66 -8.85 17.87 21.07
C ALA A 66 -8.20 16.50 20.84
N ASP A 67 -8.53 15.53 21.69
CA ASP A 67 -8.23 14.12 21.42
C ASP A 67 -9.20 13.56 20.36
N HIS A 68 -8.96 12.33 19.90
CA HIS A 68 -9.75 11.70 18.82
C HIS A 68 -11.25 11.65 19.15
N ALA A 69 -11.59 11.38 20.41
CA ALA A 69 -12.97 11.35 20.89
C ALA A 69 -13.61 12.75 20.91
N GLY A 70 -12.89 13.76 21.40
CA GLY A 70 -13.35 15.15 21.43
C GLY A 70 -13.52 15.75 20.04
N ALA A 71 -12.65 15.42 19.10
CA ALA A 71 -12.74 15.85 17.72
C ALA A 71 -13.95 15.25 16.99
N LYS A 72 -14.23 13.96 17.24
CA LYS A 72 -15.44 13.30 16.74
C LYS A 72 -16.71 13.94 17.29
N ALA A 73 -16.76 14.15 18.61
CA ALA A 73 -17.91 14.79 19.26
C ALA A 73 -18.16 16.20 18.71
N LEU A 74 -17.09 17.00 18.54
CA LEU A 74 -17.21 18.35 17.97
C LEU A 74 -17.77 18.35 16.54
N VAL A 75 -17.35 17.39 15.72
CA VAL A 75 -17.85 17.25 14.34
C VAL A 75 -19.30 16.78 14.32
N GLU A 76 -19.68 15.86 15.21
CA GLU A 76 -21.07 15.42 15.40
C GLU A 76 -21.97 16.60 15.83
N ASP A 77 -21.53 17.41 16.80
CA ASP A 77 -22.25 18.58 17.29
C ASP A 77 -22.41 19.65 16.21
N LEU A 78 -21.35 19.93 15.43
CA LEU A 78 -21.41 20.91 14.34
C LEU A 78 -22.37 20.48 13.23
N LEU A 79 -22.38 19.19 12.87
CA LEU A 79 -23.32 18.65 11.88
C LEU A 79 -24.77 18.72 12.39
N ALA A 80 -24.99 18.42 13.67
CA ALA A 80 -26.30 18.52 14.31
C ALA A 80 -26.81 19.97 14.36
N ILE A 81 -25.97 20.93 14.77
CA ILE A 81 -26.29 22.36 14.82
C ILE A 81 -26.62 22.89 13.42
N ALA A 82 -25.85 22.48 12.40
CA ALA A 82 -26.07 22.92 11.03
C ALA A 82 -27.28 22.24 10.36
N GLY A 83 -27.94 21.27 11.02
CA GLY A 83 -29.04 20.49 10.46
C GLY A 83 -28.61 19.65 9.25
N ILE A 84 -27.32 19.33 9.12
CA ILE A 84 -26.76 18.58 7.99
C ILE A 84 -26.76 17.10 8.36
N THR A 85 -27.61 16.32 7.70
CA THR A 85 -27.44 14.87 7.65
C THR A 85 -26.23 14.55 6.77
N ALA A 86 -25.31 13.71 7.27
CA ALA A 86 -24.10 13.37 6.53
C ALA A 86 -24.45 12.77 5.15
N VAL A 87 -24.15 13.52 4.08
CA VAL A 87 -24.44 13.11 2.71
C VAL A 87 -23.30 12.22 2.18
N GLY A 88 -23.65 11.14 1.48
CA GLY A 88 -22.68 10.30 0.76
C GLY A 88 -22.16 9.07 1.52
N GLY A 89 -22.90 8.60 2.54
CA GLY A 89 -22.61 7.33 3.22
C GLY A 89 -21.43 7.35 4.20
N ARG A 90 -20.85 8.52 4.46
CA ARG A 90 -19.79 8.72 5.46
C ARG A 90 -20.38 9.00 6.83
N SER A 91 -19.84 8.36 7.85
CA SER A 91 -20.14 8.66 9.26
C SER A 91 -19.47 9.96 9.71
N ALA A 92 -20.02 10.59 10.75
CA ALA A 92 -19.40 11.77 11.37
C ALA A 92 -17.99 11.48 11.90
N GLY A 93 -17.73 10.24 12.35
CA GLY A 93 -16.39 9.76 12.70
C GLY A 93 -15.41 9.80 11.53
N GLU A 94 -15.80 9.31 10.35
CA GLU A 94 -14.94 9.38 9.15
C GLU A 94 -14.70 10.81 8.67
N ILE A 95 -15.67 11.70 8.89
CA ILE A 95 -15.52 13.13 8.62
C ILE A 95 -14.52 13.75 9.61
N ALA A 96 -14.64 13.44 10.90
CA ALA A 96 -13.72 13.89 11.94
C ALA A 96 -12.29 13.40 11.73
N ASP A 97 -12.11 12.13 11.37
CA ASP A 97 -10.82 11.56 10.99
C ASP A 97 -10.18 12.35 9.85
N ARG A 98 -10.98 12.75 8.85
CA ARG A 98 -10.53 13.56 7.72
C ARG A 98 -10.09 14.95 8.14
N PHE A 99 -10.80 15.60 9.06
CA PHE A 99 -10.44 16.92 9.57
C PHE A 99 -9.20 16.88 10.46
N LEU A 100 -9.10 15.89 11.35
CA LEU A 100 -7.89 15.64 12.14
C LEU A 100 -6.69 15.33 11.25
N GLU A 101 -6.88 14.52 10.20
CA GLU A 101 -5.84 14.26 9.20
C GLU A 101 -5.40 15.56 8.52
N GLN A 102 -6.33 16.47 8.19
CA GLN A 102 -6.00 17.77 7.59
C GLN A 102 -5.30 18.74 8.54
N ALA A 103 -5.71 18.77 9.82
CA ALA A 103 -5.13 19.61 10.85
C ALA A 103 -3.70 19.17 11.19
N ALA A 104 -3.50 17.87 11.48
CA ALA A 104 -2.19 17.30 11.73
C ALA A 104 -1.25 17.42 10.51
N ALA A 105 -1.77 17.36 9.29
CA ALA A 105 -0.96 17.57 8.08
C ALA A 105 -0.53 19.04 7.88
N ARG A 106 -1.16 20.01 8.55
CA ARG A 106 -0.75 21.43 8.55
C ARG A 106 0.27 21.74 9.64
N SER A 107 0.14 21.12 10.81
CA SER A 107 1.01 21.34 11.97
C SER A 107 2.27 20.47 11.98
N GLN A 108 2.29 19.33 11.27
CA GLN A 108 3.46 18.45 11.19
C GLN A 108 4.41 18.80 10.03
N ALA A 109 5.70 18.48 10.22
CA ALA A 109 6.76 18.68 9.26
C ALA A 109 6.37 18.10 7.89
N ARG A 110 6.50 18.94 6.84
CA ARG A 110 6.38 18.49 5.45
C ARG A 110 7.39 17.37 5.21
N VAL A 111 7.00 16.37 4.42
CA VAL A 111 7.94 15.35 3.93
C VAL A 111 9.04 16.06 3.15
N SER A 112 10.30 15.86 3.55
CA SER A 112 11.44 16.56 2.94
C SER A 112 11.58 16.15 1.47
N ALA A 113 12.19 17.01 0.66
CA ALA A 113 12.45 16.70 -0.75
C ALA A 113 13.30 15.40 -0.90
N GLU A 114 14.24 15.19 0.04
CA GLU A 114 15.04 13.97 0.12
C GLU A 114 14.18 12.73 0.40
N GLN A 115 13.27 12.79 1.37
CA GLN A 115 12.35 11.68 1.66
C GLN A 115 11.44 11.36 0.46
N GLN A 116 10.95 12.38 -0.24
CA GLN A 116 10.13 12.20 -1.45
C GLN A 116 10.94 11.54 -2.56
N GLU A 117 12.19 11.96 -2.76
CA GLU A 117 13.09 11.40 -3.76
C GLU A 117 13.46 9.95 -3.47
N VAL A 118 13.78 9.62 -2.22
CA VAL A 118 14.07 8.24 -1.79
C VAL A 118 12.84 7.34 -2.01
N LEU A 119 11.64 7.81 -1.68
CA LEU A 119 10.41 7.06 -1.94
C LEU A 119 10.15 6.87 -3.45
N ARG A 120 10.41 7.89 -4.25
CA ARG A 120 10.32 7.80 -5.72
C ARG A 120 11.28 6.76 -6.29
N ARG A 121 12.55 6.78 -5.82
CA ARG A 121 13.56 5.76 -6.18
C ARG A 121 13.12 4.37 -5.75
N PHE A 122 12.59 4.21 -4.53
CA PHE A 122 12.06 2.94 -4.04
C PHE A 122 10.96 2.38 -4.95
N LEU A 123 9.94 3.19 -5.25
CA LEU A 123 8.80 2.76 -6.09
C LEU A 123 9.20 2.46 -7.54
N ALA A 124 10.30 3.04 -8.02
CA ALA A 124 10.83 2.76 -9.36
C ALA A 124 11.52 1.39 -9.46
N ILE A 125 11.86 0.73 -8.35
CA ILE A 125 12.53 -0.56 -8.34
C ILE A 125 11.62 -1.63 -8.94
N LYS A 126 12.11 -2.26 -10.00
CA LYS A 126 11.47 -3.33 -10.75
C LYS A 126 12.54 -4.17 -11.44
N GLY A 127 12.33 -5.48 -11.50
CA GLY A 127 13.25 -6.43 -12.11
C GLY A 127 12.87 -7.86 -11.77
N ASP A 128 13.71 -8.83 -12.14
CA ASP A 128 13.66 -10.14 -11.50
C ASP A 128 13.99 -10.01 -9.99
N PRO A 129 13.65 -11.01 -9.15
CA PRO A 129 13.86 -10.93 -7.71
C PRO A 129 15.31 -10.67 -7.29
N ASP A 130 16.30 -11.20 -8.01
CA ASP A 130 17.72 -11.01 -7.65
C ASP A 130 18.18 -9.59 -7.97
N ASP A 131 17.79 -9.07 -9.13
CA ASP A 131 18.07 -7.68 -9.50
C ASP A 131 17.36 -6.67 -8.62
N ALA A 132 16.09 -6.93 -8.29
CA ALA A 132 15.34 -6.12 -7.35
C ALA A 132 16.00 -6.10 -5.97
N SER A 133 16.47 -7.24 -5.45
CA SER A 133 17.18 -7.30 -4.17
C SER A 133 18.43 -6.42 -4.17
N ARG A 134 19.25 -6.49 -5.23
CA ARG A 134 20.44 -5.63 -5.38
C ARG A 134 20.07 -4.14 -5.40
N GLN A 135 19.06 -3.76 -6.17
CA GLN A 135 18.60 -2.37 -6.24
C GLN A 135 18.07 -1.86 -4.89
N LEU A 136 17.30 -2.69 -4.16
CA LEU A 136 16.77 -2.35 -2.84
C LEU A 136 17.87 -2.16 -1.81
N ARG A 137 18.88 -3.06 -1.80
CA ARG A 137 20.04 -2.97 -0.91
C ARG A 137 20.91 -1.76 -1.22
N ALA A 138 21.12 -1.45 -2.50
CA ALA A 138 21.82 -0.24 -2.92
C ALA A 138 21.08 1.02 -2.47
N LEU A 139 19.76 1.08 -2.66
CA LEU A 139 18.94 2.20 -2.18
C LEU A 139 19.02 2.35 -0.65
N ALA A 140 18.94 1.23 0.09
CA ALA A 140 19.02 1.24 1.54
C ALA A 140 20.37 1.80 2.02
N ALA A 141 21.48 1.38 1.40
CA ALA A 141 22.81 1.89 1.70
C ALA A 141 22.96 3.38 1.34
N ASP A 142 22.55 3.77 0.13
CA ASP A 142 22.64 5.15 -0.36
C ASP A 142 21.87 6.15 0.52
N ALA A 143 20.67 5.75 0.97
CA ALA A 143 19.77 6.59 1.74
C ALA A 143 19.88 6.39 3.27
N GLY A 144 20.80 5.53 3.73
CA GLY A 144 21.01 5.25 5.16
C GLY A 144 19.78 4.62 5.84
N LEU A 145 18.98 3.85 5.11
CA LEU A 145 17.75 3.23 5.61
C LEU A 145 18.03 1.84 6.19
N ASP A 146 17.51 1.54 7.38
CA ASP A 146 17.58 0.20 7.96
C ASP A 146 16.24 -0.54 7.87
N PHE A 147 16.15 -1.46 6.91
CA PHE A 147 15.07 -2.44 6.81
C PHE A 147 15.60 -3.82 6.41
N ASN A 148 16.81 -4.16 6.91
CA ASN A 148 17.54 -5.37 6.53
C ASN A 148 16.75 -6.65 6.79
N GLY A 149 16.02 -6.75 7.91
CA GLY A 149 15.19 -7.92 8.19
C GLY A 149 14.09 -8.18 7.14
N ALA A 150 13.58 -7.12 6.50
CA ALA A 150 12.61 -7.26 5.41
C ALA A 150 13.29 -7.69 4.09
N LEU A 151 14.50 -7.19 3.83
CA LEU A 151 15.34 -7.60 2.69
C LEU A 151 15.74 -9.06 2.80
N ASP A 152 16.22 -9.50 3.97
CA ASP A 152 16.60 -10.89 4.21
C ASP A 152 15.41 -11.83 4.06
N SER A 153 14.24 -11.40 4.55
CA SER A 153 12.99 -12.13 4.36
C SER A 153 12.63 -12.27 2.87
N PHE A 154 12.85 -11.22 2.08
CA PHE A 154 12.60 -11.21 0.63
C PHE A 154 13.54 -12.18 -0.09
N ASP A 155 14.84 -12.11 0.19
CA ASP A 155 15.86 -13.00 -0.38
C ASP A 155 15.60 -14.47 -0.01
N GLN A 156 15.23 -14.73 1.26
CA GLN A 156 14.89 -16.08 1.71
C GLN A 156 13.69 -16.66 0.94
N ARG A 157 12.66 -15.84 0.65
CA ARG A 157 11.52 -16.26 -0.17
C ARG A 157 11.95 -16.56 -1.61
N ALA A 158 12.71 -15.67 -2.24
CA ALA A 158 13.21 -15.88 -3.60
C ALA A 158 14.03 -17.19 -3.67
N GLY A 159 14.92 -17.43 -2.71
CA GLY A 159 15.69 -18.67 -2.60
C GLY A 159 14.81 -19.91 -2.43
N PHE A 160 13.75 -19.86 -1.62
CA PHE A 160 12.81 -20.98 -1.46
C PHE A 160 11.96 -21.26 -2.70
N LEU A 161 11.66 -20.24 -3.51
CA LEU A 161 10.98 -20.42 -4.80
C LEU A 161 11.92 -21.08 -5.81
N ALA A 162 13.15 -20.59 -5.93
CA ALA A 162 14.18 -21.17 -6.79
C ALA A 162 14.51 -22.62 -6.42
N ALA A 163 14.67 -22.92 -5.12
CA ALA A 163 14.91 -24.27 -4.63
C ALA A 163 13.76 -25.26 -4.93
N ARG A 164 12.56 -24.76 -5.23
CA ARG A 164 11.41 -25.56 -5.69
C ARG A 164 11.32 -25.67 -7.22
N GLY A 165 12.31 -25.18 -7.95
CA GLY A 165 12.36 -25.21 -9.42
C GLY A 165 11.48 -24.17 -10.09
N MET A 166 11.05 -23.12 -9.38
CA MET A 166 10.37 -22.00 -10.03
C MET A 166 11.39 -21.14 -10.81
N PRO A 167 11.08 -20.72 -12.04
CA PRO A 167 11.96 -19.85 -12.83
C PRO A 167 11.84 -18.41 -12.31
N ILE A 168 12.53 -18.10 -11.22
CA ILE A 168 12.47 -16.78 -10.57
C ILE A 168 12.97 -15.67 -11.49
N GLU A 169 13.87 -15.98 -12.43
CA GLU A 169 14.37 -15.11 -13.49
C GLU A 169 13.27 -14.64 -14.46
N ASP A 170 12.18 -15.42 -14.60
CA ASP A 170 11.04 -15.06 -15.44
C ASP A 170 9.99 -14.24 -14.68
N PHE A 171 10.14 -14.10 -13.36
CA PHE A 171 9.23 -13.32 -12.52
C PHE A 171 9.60 -11.86 -12.54
N VAL A 172 8.60 -10.99 -12.34
CA VAL A 172 8.82 -9.55 -12.25
C VAL A 172 8.40 -9.05 -10.87
N PHE A 173 9.38 -8.76 -10.03
CA PHE A 173 9.15 -7.99 -8.82
C PHE A 173 8.94 -6.50 -9.16
N SER A 174 8.05 -5.84 -8.41
CA SER A 174 7.94 -4.39 -8.41
C SER A 174 7.63 -3.88 -7.01
N ALA A 175 8.44 -2.94 -6.53
CA ALA A 175 8.24 -2.28 -5.25
C ALA A 175 6.95 -1.44 -5.19
N ALA A 176 6.45 -0.99 -6.35
CA ALA A 176 5.17 -0.30 -6.49
C ALA A 176 3.96 -1.25 -6.56
N PHE A 177 4.18 -2.57 -6.65
CA PHE A 177 3.12 -3.56 -6.70
C PHE A 177 2.57 -3.86 -5.30
N VAL A 178 1.88 -2.87 -4.76
CA VAL A 178 1.11 -2.91 -3.50
C VAL A 178 -0.35 -2.49 -3.76
N ARG A 179 -0.76 -2.45 -5.04
CA ARG A 179 -2.08 -1.98 -5.47
C ARG A 179 -3.18 -2.99 -5.16
N ASP A 180 -4.37 -2.47 -4.83
CA ASP A 180 -5.66 -3.16 -4.67
C ASP A 180 -5.81 -4.19 -3.54
N LEU A 181 -4.85 -4.26 -2.60
CA LEU A 181 -4.83 -5.34 -1.61
C LEU A 181 -4.49 -4.82 -0.22
N ASP A 182 -5.31 -3.88 0.27
CA ASP A 182 -5.16 -3.23 1.58
C ASP A 182 -5.14 -4.20 2.79
N TYR A 183 -5.42 -5.48 2.56
CA TYR A 183 -5.46 -6.54 3.54
C TYR A 183 -4.22 -7.45 3.51
N TYR A 184 -3.34 -7.35 2.49
CA TYR A 184 -2.08 -8.08 2.49
C TYR A 184 -1.06 -7.44 3.43
N THR A 185 -0.30 -8.28 4.12
CA THR A 185 0.66 -7.93 5.18
C THR A 185 2.07 -8.45 4.90
N GLY A 186 2.34 -8.92 3.69
CA GLY A 186 3.63 -9.45 3.28
C GLY A 186 3.70 -9.71 1.77
N PHE A 187 4.32 -10.82 1.39
CA PHE A 187 4.43 -11.29 0.00
C PHE A 187 3.10 -11.29 -0.74
N VAL A 188 3.11 -10.78 -1.97
CA VAL A 188 1.97 -10.70 -2.89
C VAL A 188 2.42 -11.19 -4.26
N PHE A 189 1.54 -11.89 -4.96
CA PHE A 189 1.78 -12.30 -6.34
C PHE A 189 0.52 -12.29 -7.19
N GLU A 190 0.71 -12.07 -8.48
CA GLU A 190 -0.30 -12.23 -9.52
C GLU A 190 0.29 -12.96 -10.72
N ALA A 191 -0.54 -13.68 -11.46
CA ALA A 191 -0.19 -14.28 -12.74
C ALA A 191 -1.16 -13.80 -13.82
N VAL A 192 -0.62 -13.17 -14.86
CA VAL A 192 -1.37 -12.64 -16.01
C VAL A 192 -1.07 -13.46 -17.26
N ASP A 193 -2.02 -13.53 -18.17
CA ASP A 193 -1.80 -14.13 -19.49
C ASP A 193 -0.74 -13.32 -20.26
N ALA A 194 0.41 -13.91 -20.60
CA ALA A 194 1.47 -13.19 -21.29
C ALA A 194 1.04 -12.69 -22.69
N ALA A 195 0.04 -13.32 -23.32
CA ALA A 195 -0.52 -12.85 -24.58
C ALA A 195 -1.47 -11.66 -24.40
N ARG A 196 -1.96 -11.41 -23.18
CA ARG A 196 -2.87 -10.32 -22.83
C ARG A 196 -2.41 -9.65 -21.53
N PRO A 197 -1.27 -8.93 -21.54
CA PRO A 197 -0.70 -8.34 -20.34
C PRO A 197 -1.59 -7.28 -19.67
N ASP A 198 -2.52 -6.69 -20.43
CA ASP A 198 -3.50 -5.72 -19.94
C ASP A 198 -4.78 -6.37 -19.38
N ALA A 199 -4.92 -7.70 -19.49
CA ALA A 199 -6.06 -8.40 -18.92
C ALA A 199 -5.94 -8.51 -17.39
N PRO A 200 -7.07 -8.60 -16.66
CA PRO A 200 -7.05 -8.90 -15.24
C PRO A 200 -6.28 -10.21 -14.95
N ALA A 201 -5.62 -10.25 -13.79
CA ALA A 201 -4.88 -11.44 -13.36
C ALA A 201 -5.77 -12.70 -13.34
N ALA A 202 -5.20 -13.81 -13.83
CA ALA A 202 -5.81 -15.13 -13.80
C ALA A 202 -5.55 -15.85 -12.47
N ILE A 203 -4.48 -15.48 -11.77
CA ILE A 203 -4.15 -15.94 -10.42
C ILE A 203 -3.73 -14.72 -9.60
N GLY A 204 -4.17 -14.65 -8.35
CA GLY A 204 -3.79 -13.57 -7.44
C GLY A 204 -3.77 -14.10 -6.01
N GLY A 205 -2.76 -13.74 -5.23
CA GLY A 205 -2.58 -14.26 -3.89
C GLY A 205 -1.53 -13.50 -3.09
N GLY A 206 -1.40 -13.88 -1.83
CA GLY A 206 -0.45 -13.24 -0.92
C GLY A 206 -0.67 -13.61 0.52
N ARG A 207 0.11 -12.98 1.40
CA ARG A 207 0.05 -13.12 2.85
C ARG A 207 -0.87 -12.06 3.47
N TYR A 208 -1.83 -12.45 4.30
CA TYR A 208 -2.89 -11.59 4.86
C TYR A 208 -3.17 -11.86 6.34
N ASP A 209 -2.22 -11.51 7.21
CA ASP A 209 -2.30 -11.86 8.64
C ASP A 209 -3.45 -11.14 9.38
N GLY A 210 -3.86 -9.96 8.90
CA GLY A 210 -4.90 -9.14 9.54
C GLY A 210 -6.33 -9.41 9.04
N LEU A 211 -6.53 -10.23 8.00
CA LEU A 211 -7.85 -10.38 7.37
C LEU A 211 -8.87 -11.03 8.32
N ALA A 212 -8.48 -12.08 9.05
CA ALA A 212 -9.36 -12.77 9.98
C ALA A 212 -9.90 -11.83 11.07
N ARG A 213 -9.06 -10.93 11.59
CA ARG A 213 -9.45 -9.93 12.58
C ARG A 213 -10.46 -8.93 12.01
N ARG A 214 -10.26 -8.47 10.77
CA ARG A 214 -11.22 -7.59 10.07
C ARG A 214 -12.59 -8.25 9.88
N LEU A 215 -12.64 -9.59 9.87
CA LEU A 215 -13.85 -10.40 9.75
C LEU A 215 -14.42 -10.87 11.11
N GLY A 216 -13.87 -10.40 12.23
CA GLY A 216 -14.42 -10.67 13.57
C GLY A 216 -13.64 -11.65 14.44
N ALA A 217 -12.46 -12.13 14.00
CA ALA A 217 -11.58 -12.89 14.88
C ALA A 217 -10.99 -12.00 15.99
N ALA A 218 -10.72 -12.58 17.16
CA ALA A 218 -10.18 -11.85 18.31
C ALA A 218 -8.73 -11.37 18.10
N ASN A 219 -7.95 -12.10 17.30
CA ASN A 219 -6.52 -11.85 17.07
C ASN A 219 -6.20 -11.92 15.58
N ASP A 220 -5.05 -11.36 15.20
CA ASP A 220 -4.47 -11.58 13.87
C ASP A 220 -4.12 -13.06 13.70
N VAL A 221 -4.36 -13.59 12.50
CA VAL A 221 -4.13 -15.00 12.15
C VAL A 221 -3.23 -15.04 10.93
N PRO A 222 -1.95 -15.47 11.06
CA PRO A 222 -1.06 -15.56 9.92
C PRO A 222 -1.61 -16.47 8.84
N ALA A 223 -1.75 -15.94 7.62
CA ALA A 223 -2.40 -16.65 6.53
C ALA A 223 -1.79 -16.31 5.18
N VAL A 224 -1.75 -17.29 4.29
CA VAL A 224 -1.34 -17.14 2.88
C VAL A 224 -2.31 -17.94 2.02
N GLY A 225 -2.64 -17.42 0.85
CA GLY A 225 -3.60 -18.03 -0.04
C GLY A 225 -3.63 -17.38 -1.41
N ALA A 226 -4.42 -17.96 -2.30
CA ALA A 226 -4.57 -17.49 -3.67
C ALA A 226 -5.96 -17.82 -4.21
N ALA A 227 -6.41 -17.02 -5.17
CA ALA A 227 -7.58 -17.26 -5.98
C ALA A 227 -7.16 -17.50 -7.44
N ILE A 228 -7.91 -18.37 -8.12
CA ILE A 228 -7.70 -18.69 -9.54
C ILE A 228 -9.01 -18.41 -10.28
N TRP A 229 -8.94 -17.59 -11.33
CA TRP A 229 -10.05 -17.29 -12.23
C TRP A 229 -9.94 -18.16 -13.48
N ILE A 230 -10.70 -19.26 -13.50
CA ILE A 230 -10.62 -20.28 -14.54
C ILE A 230 -10.94 -19.70 -15.93
N ASP A 231 -11.87 -18.76 -16.01
CA ASP A 231 -12.28 -18.05 -17.23
C ASP A 231 -11.17 -17.18 -17.83
N ARG A 232 -10.16 -16.81 -17.03
CA ARG A 232 -9.03 -15.96 -17.44
C ARG A 232 -7.79 -16.76 -17.82
N LEU A 233 -7.76 -18.06 -17.52
CA LEU A 233 -6.62 -18.90 -17.87
C LEU A 233 -6.46 -18.96 -19.40
N PRO A 234 -5.21 -18.89 -19.90
CA PRO A 234 -4.96 -19.06 -21.32
C PRO A 234 -5.45 -20.44 -21.74
N ARG A 235 -6.26 -20.49 -22.81
CA ARG A 235 -6.74 -21.77 -23.35
C ARG A 235 -5.52 -22.57 -23.79
N ALA A 236 -5.34 -23.77 -23.23
CA ALA A 236 -4.38 -24.71 -23.78
C ALA A 236 -4.77 -24.95 -25.24
N GLY A 237 -3.88 -24.65 -26.18
CA GLY A 237 -4.07 -25.02 -27.57
C GLY A 237 -4.32 -26.53 -27.62
N VAL A 238 -5.54 -26.93 -27.98
CA VAL A 238 -5.80 -28.30 -28.41
C VAL A 238 -5.11 -28.39 -29.77
N SER A 239 -3.88 -28.90 -29.78
CA SER A 239 -3.28 -29.36 -31.03
C SER A 239 -4.16 -30.49 -31.55
N ALA A 240 -4.93 -30.19 -32.59
CA ALA A 240 -5.60 -31.19 -33.41
C ALA A 240 -4.59 -31.94 -34.27
#